data_AF-X6LWM2-F1
#
_entry.id   AF-X6LWM2-F1
#
_cell.length_a   1.000
_cell.length_b   1.000
_cell.length_c   1.000
_cell.angle_alpha   90.00
_cell.angle_beta   90.00
_cell.angle_gamma   90.00
#
_symmetry.space_group_name_H-M   'P 1'
#
loop_
_entity.id
_entity.type
_entity.pdbx_description
1 polymer ?
#
loop_
_entity_poly.entity_id
_entity_poly.type
_entity_poly.pdbx_seq_one_letter_code
_entity_poly.pdbx_strand_id
1 'polypeptide(L)'
;MTEIMFETFNTPKFYVAIQGLLSLYANGQITGIVCDSGDGVTHLVPIYEGYCLPHAVSRLDLGGRDLVEYLQKIWAVKGHSFTTVTEKDILTHIKEQLTYVALDYGSELKKVEAHPSEVERDYRLPDDEVITVGAERFQCAELLFDPSAMGLKQEGIHQLTFRSIMASEVDIRKDLYNNIVMSGGNTMFNGIAERMQKEITNVAPEVTSIKVVAPPDRKYSTCVGGCILSSSCTFDELWIQKSEYDETGPLQTLSNCFNFFKVKFKRILLTSKIVIYCHEKNDREKWYLFRTKRKKWFYIY
;
A
#
# COMPACT_ATOMS: atom_id res chain seq x y z
N MET A 1 -8.58 -19.10 2.72
CA MET A 1 -7.12 -18.89 2.87
C MET A 1 -6.58 -19.72 4.01
N THR A 2 -7.12 -19.61 5.23
CA THR A 2 -6.81 -20.51 6.35
C THR A 2 -7.01 -21.98 5.98
N GLU A 3 -8.16 -22.32 5.39
CA GLU A 3 -8.46 -23.65 4.84
C GLU A 3 -7.40 -24.14 3.84
N ILE A 4 -7.07 -23.32 2.83
CA ILE A 4 -6.03 -23.67 1.85
C ILE A 4 -4.69 -23.94 2.53
N MET A 5 -4.29 -23.16 3.53
CA MET A 5 -3.01 -23.36 4.22
C MET A 5 -3.01 -24.66 5.03
N PHE A 6 -4.03 -24.89 5.86
CA PHE A 6 -4.08 -26.09 6.69
C PHE A 6 -4.41 -27.37 5.93
N GLU A 7 -5.34 -27.33 4.98
CA GLU A 7 -5.80 -28.52 4.25
C GLU A 7 -4.94 -28.85 3.04
N THR A 8 -4.58 -27.84 2.22
CA THR A 8 -3.81 -28.08 0.99
C THR A 8 -2.31 -28.08 1.24
N PHE A 9 -1.81 -27.12 2.03
CA PHE A 9 -0.37 -26.99 2.30
C PHE A 9 0.09 -27.68 3.59
N ASN A 10 -0.84 -28.22 4.37
CA ASN A 10 -0.57 -28.94 5.61
C ASN A 10 0.32 -28.15 6.60
N THR A 11 0.08 -26.84 6.72
CA THR A 11 0.89 -25.93 7.53
C THR A 11 0.70 -26.20 9.04
N PRO A 12 1.75 -26.42 9.86
CA PRO A 12 1.58 -26.67 11.30
C PRO A 12 1.02 -25.47 12.08
N LYS A 13 1.48 -24.27 11.75
CA LYS A 13 1.13 -23.00 12.41
C LYS A 13 0.85 -21.94 11.36
N PHE A 14 -0.14 -21.09 11.60
CA PHE A 14 -0.56 -20.06 10.65
C PHE A 14 -1.02 -18.78 11.35
N TYR A 15 -0.60 -17.62 10.83
CA TYR A 15 -1.03 -16.31 11.32
C TYR A 15 -1.32 -15.35 10.17
N VAL A 16 -2.34 -14.50 10.34
CA VAL A 16 -2.75 -13.47 9.37
C VAL A 16 -2.61 -12.10 10.00
N ALA A 17 -1.72 -11.29 9.44
CA ALA A 17 -1.49 -9.93 9.89
C ALA A 17 -2.12 -8.88 8.95
N ILE A 18 -2.43 -7.71 9.50
CA ILE A 18 -2.87 -6.54 8.75
C ILE A 18 -1.65 -5.83 8.15
N GLN A 19 -1.71 -5.49 6.87
CA GLN A 19 -0.59 -4.88 6.15
C GLN A 19 -0.15 -3.55 6.78
N GLY A 20 -1.11 -2.66 7.11
CA GLY A 20 -0.81 -1.40 7.79
C GLY A 20 -0.04 -1.59 9.10
N LEU A 21 -0.42 -2.56 9.92
CA LEU A 21 0.25 -2.83 11.19
C LEU A 21 1.70 -3.27 11.01
N LEU A 22 1.95 -4.19 10.07
CA LEU A 22 3.31 -4.63 9.78
C LEU A 22 4.17 -3.46 9.26
N SER A 23 3.61 -2.60 8.41
CA SER A 23 4.33 -1.43 7.91
C SER A 23 4.70 -0.42 9.02
N LEU A 24 3.91 -0.31 10.08
CA LEU A 24 4.26 0.48 11.27
C LEU A 24 5.37 -0.17 12.10
N TYR A 25 5.30 -1.49 12.32
CA TYR A 25 6.36 -2.21 13.02
C TYR A 25 7.71 -2.13 12.31
N ALA A 26 7.72 -2.12 10.98
CA ALA A 26 8.95 -1.89 10.21
C ALA A 26 9.62 -0.54 10.49
N ASN A 27 8.84 0.46 10.93
CA ASN A 27 9.34 1.78 11.31
C ASN A 27 9.59 1.93 12.82
N GLY A 28 9.41 0.86 13.61
CA GLY A 28 9.54 0.91 15.07
C GLY A 28 8.49 1.79 15.75
N GLN A 29 7.34 2.01 15.10
CA GLN A 29 6.23 2.80 15.63
C GLN A 29 5.03 1.89 15.91
N ILE A 30 4.27 2.20 16.97
CA ILE A 30 3.05 1.46 17.36
C ILE A 30 1.77 2.28 17.21
N THR A 31 1.91 3.59 16.97
CA THR A 31 0.79 4.54 16.80
C THR A 31 1.04 5.38 15.56
N GLY A 32 0.02 5.54 14.73
CA GLY A 32 0.07 6.32 13.50
C GLY A 32 -1.00 5.88 12.50
N ILE A 33 -1.09 6.61 11.40
CA ILE A 33 -1.94 6.21 10.27
C ILE A 33 -1.05 5.76 9.11
N VAL A 34 -1.36 4.60 8.54
CA VAL A 34 -0.61 4.04 7.41
C VAL A 34 -1.38 4.26 6.13
N CYS A 35 -0.73 4.92 5.16
CA CYS A 35 -1.17 4.97 3.78
C CYS A 35 -0.43 3.90 2.97
N ASP A 36 -1.07 2.74 2.79
CA ASP A 36 -0.53 1.64 2.00
C ASP A 36 -1.15 1.65 0.60
N SER A 37 -0.35 2.01 -0.41
CA SER A 37 -0.78 2.00 -1.82
C SER A 37 -0.10 0.88 -2.61
N GLY A 38 -0.88 -0.16 -2.93
CA GLY A 38 -0.43 -1.34 -3.66
C GLY A 38 -0.82 -1.35 -5.15
N ASP A 39 -0.64 -2.50 -5.80
CA ASP A 39 -0.98 -2.67 -7.23
C ASP A 39 -2.48 -2.52 -7.53
N GLY A 40 -3.37 -2.89 -6.60
CA GLY A 40 -4.82 -2.91 -6.91
C GLY A 40 -5.72 -2.21 -5.91
N VAL A 41 -5.19 -1.64 -4.83
CA VAL A 41 -5.97 -0.96 -3.80
C VAL A 41 -5.05 -0.11 -2.95
N THR A 42 -5.57 1.00 -2.45
CA THR A 42 -4.91 1.85 -1.46
C THR A 42 -5.74 1.87 -0.18
N HIS A 43 -5.09 1.63 0.97
CA HIS A 43 -5.74 1.60 2.28
C HIS A 43 -5.13 2.64 3.21
N LEU A 44 -5.99 3.30 3.98
CA LEU A 44 -5.64 4.22 5.04
C LEU A 44 -6.06 3.56 6.34
N VAL A 45 -5.08 3.12 7.13
CA VAL A 45 -5.29 2.30 8.32
C VAL A 45 -4.78 3.04 9.54
N PRO A 46 -5.66 3.66 10.35
CA PRO A 46 -5.28 4.29 11.61
C PRO A 46 -5.07 3.23 12.69
N ILE A 47 -3.94 3.32 13.39
CA ILE A 47 -3.49 2.38 14.40
C ILE A 47 -3.06 3.17 15.64
N TYR A 48 -3.50 2.72 16.79
CA TYR A 48 -3.18 3.33 18.09
C TYR A 48 -2.74 2.24 19.06
N GLU A 49 -1.54 2.37 19.61
CA GLU A 49 -0.94 1.43 20.56
C GLU A 49 -0.99 -0.04 20.08
N GLY A 50 -0.76 -0.27 18.78
CA GLY A 50 -0.80 -1.60 18.16
C GLY A 50 -2.20 -2.10 17.78
N TYR A 51 -3.26 -1.36 18.10
CA TYR A 51 -4.63 -1.71 17.73
C TYR A 51 -5.07 -0.95 16.48
N CYS A 52 -5.56 -1.69 15.48
CA CYS A 52 -6.19 -1.11 14.30
C CYS A 52 -7.59 -0.57 14.64
N LEU A 53 -7.92 0.64 14.18
CA LEU A 53 -9.24 1.25 14.38
C LEU A 53 -10.15 0.98 13.17
N PRO A 54 -10.96 -0.09 13.18
CA PRO A 54 -11.67 -0.59 11.99
C PRO A 54 -12.71 0.40 11.45
N HIS A 55 -13.36 1.16 12.34
CA HIS A 55 -14.38 2.14 12.00
C HIS A 55 -13.81 3.37 11.28
N ALA A 56 -12.51 3.61 11.44
CA ALA A 56 -11.79 4.72 10.85
C ALA A 56 -10.95 4.30 9.62
N VAL A 57 -10.95 3.02 9.23
CA VAL A 57 -10.26 2.56 8.02
C VAL A 57 -10.94 3.11 6.78
N SER A 58 -10.16 3.75 5.92
CA SER A 58 -10.63 4.21 4.60
C SER A 58 -9.97 3.39 3.49
N ARG A 59 -10.73 3.12 2.43
CA ARG A 59 -10.28 2.34 1.28
C ARG A 59 -10.53 3.12 0.00
N LEU A 60 -9.51 3.18 -0.83
CA LEU A 60 -9.56 3.71 -2.19
C LEU A 60 -9.35 2.55 -3.16
N ASP A 61 -10.32 2.33 -4.05
CA ASP A 61 -10.25 1.29 -5.08
C ASP A 61 -9.44 1.78 -6.28
N LEU A 62 -8.23 2.26 -5.97
CA LEU A 62 -7.25 2.77 -6.91
C LEU A 62 -5.88 2.27 -6.48
N GLY A 63 -5.18 1.64 -7.43
CA GLY A 63 -3.84 1.12 -7.24
C GLY A 63 -2.95 1.32 -8.46
N GLY A 64 -1.80 0.65 -8.43
CA GLY A 64 -0.78 0.76 -9.48
C GLY A 64 -1.24 0.30 -10.86
N ARG A 65 -2.21 -0.62 -10.94
CA ARG A 65 -2.84 -1.07 -12.19
C ARG A 65 -3.68 0.02 -12.82
N ASP A 66 -4.45 0.74 -12.02
CA ASP A 66 -5.32 1.82 -12.48
C ASP A 66 -4.48 3.00 -13.01
N LEU A 67 -3.34 3.28 -12.35
CA LEU A 67 -2.35 4.23 -12.83
C LEU A 67 -1.79 3.85 -14.23
N VAL A 68 -1.49 2.57 -14.45
CA VAL A 68 -1.00 2.07 -15.74
C VAL A 68 -2.09 2.13 -16.81
N GLU A 69 -3.34 1.82 -16.46
CA GLU A 69 -4.48 1.98 -17.38
C GLU A 69 -4.71 3.45 -17.75
N TYR A 70 -4.54 4.36 -16.80
CA TYR A 70 -4.63 5.79 -17.06
C TYR A 70 -3.51 6.27 -17.99
N LEU A 71 -2.26 5.85 -17.76
CA LEU A 71 -1.15 6.09 -18.69
C LEU A 71 -1.47 5.56 -20.09
N GLN A 72 -2.01 4.34 -20.19
CA GLN A 72 -2.42 3.76 -21.46
C GLN A 72 -3.42 4.65 -22.21
N LYS A 73 -4.38 5.26 -21.50
CA LYS A 73 -5.36 6.20 -22.09
C LYS A 73 -4.70 7.49 -22.60
N ILE A 74 -3.78 8.08 -21.83
CA ILE A 74 -3.07 9.31 -22.25
C ILE A 74 -2.21 9.04 -23.49
N TRP A 75 -1.47 7.92 -23.50
CA TRP A 75 -0.65 7.52 -24.65
C TRP A 75 -1.48 7.20 -25.90
N ALA A 76 -2.67 6.61 -25.73
CA ALA A 76 -3.57 6.36 -26.85
C ALA A 76 -4.03 7.67 -27.53
N VAL A 77 -4.24 8.75 -26.76
CA VAL A 77 -4.58 10.08 -27.32
C VAL A 77 -3.40 10.66 -28.12
N LYS A 78 -2.17 10.40 -27.70
CA LYS A 78 -0.95 10.78 -28.43
C LYS A 78 -0.66 9.92 -29.67
N GLY A 79 -1.43 8.85 -29.90
CA GLY A 79 -1.28 7.98 -31.07
C GLY A 79 -0.46 6.71 -30.82
N HIS A 80 0.00 6.46 -29.59
CA HIS A 80 0.68 5.21 -29.23
C HIS A 80 -0.27 4.26 -28.51
N SER A 81 -0.63 3.16 -29.16
CA SER A 81 -1.53 2.16 -28.59
C SER A 81 -0.75 1.00 -27.96
N PHE A 82 -0.62 1.01 -26.64
CA PHE A 82 -0.11 -0.13 -25.87
C PHE A 82 -1.29 -1.03 -25.50
N THR A 83 -1.49 -2.17 -26.17
CA THR A 83 -2.63 -3.09 -25.94
C THR A 83 -2.22 -4.42 -25.32
N THR A 84 -1.01 -4.91 -25.62
CA THR A 84 -0.56 -6.23 -25.18
C THR A 84 -0.11 -6.24 -23.71
N VAL A 85 -0.06 -7.44 -23.11
CA VAL A 85 0.38 -7.58 -21.71
C VAL A 85 1.84 -7.14 -21.54
N THR A 86 2.69 -7.48 -22.51
CA THR A 86 4.11 -7.08 -22.53
C THR A 86 4.29 -5.57 -22.66
N GLU A 87 3.45 -4.92 -23.48
CA GLU A 87 3.45 -3.46 -23.61
C GLU A 87 3.01 -2.75 -22.32
N LYS A 88 2.08 -3.34 -21.55
CA LYS A 88 1.72 -2.82 -20.23
C LYS A 88 2.85 -2.92 -19.20
N ASP A 89 3.74 -3.91 -19.34
CA ASP A 89 4.93 -3.99 -18.51
C ASP A 89 5.92 -2.85 -18.84
N ILE A 90 6.01 -2.42 -20.11
CA ILE A 90 6.76 -1.22 -20.52
C ILE A 90 6.19 0.03 -19.85
N LEU A 91 4.86 0.21 -19.90
CA LEU A 91 4.20 1.34 -19.22
C LEU A 91 4.45 1.32 -17.70
N THR A 92 4.50 0.13 -17.10
CA THR A 92 4.85 -0.02 -15.68
C THR A 92 6.29 0.42 -15.42
N HIS A 93 7.23 0.08 -16.30
CA HIS A 93 8.62 0.50 -16.18
C HIS A 93 8.78 2.02 -16.38
N ILE A 94 8.11 2.60 -17.38
CA ILE A 94 8.05 4.07 -17.58
C ILE A 94 7.49 4.74 -16.33
N LYS A 95 6.41 4.19 -15.76
CA LYS A 95 5.84 4.67 -14.51
C LYS A 95 6.90 4.67 -13.39
N GLU A 96 7.54 3.55 -13.13
CA GLU A 96 8.50 3.42 -12.03
C GLU A 96 9.76 4.30 -12.19
N GLN A 97 10.22 4.55 -13.43
CA GLN A 97 11.46 5.29 -13.68
C GLN A 97 11.26 6.80 -13.84
N LEU A 98 10.22 7.23 -14.56
CA LEU A 98 10.09 8.61 -15.02
C LEU A 98 9.07 9.42 -14.23
N THR A 99 8.07 8.79 -13.61
CA THR A 99 6.99 9.55 -12.97
C THR A 99 7.40 10.16 -11.62
N TYR A 100 6.76 11.27 -11.29
CA TYR A 100 6.96 11.99 -10.03
C TYR A 100 5.67 12.69 -9.62
N VAL A 101 5.55 13.03 -8.35
CA VAL A 101 4.42 13.80 -7.81
C VAL A 101 4.77 15.29 -7.83
N ALA A 102 3.92 16.08 -8.48
CA ALA A 102 4.01 17.53 -8.45
C ALA A 102 3.57 18.09 -7.07
N LEU A 103 4.25 19.14 -6.58
CA LEU A 103 3.82 19.87 -5.36
C LEU A 103 2.58 20.73 -5.59
N ASP A 104 2.43 21.26 -6.80
CA ASP A 104 1.27 22.01 -7.26
C ASP A 104 1.08 21.72 -8.75
N TYR A 105 0.01 20.99 -9.04
CA TYR A 105 -0.34 20.54 -10.38
C TYR A 105 -0.53 21.71 -11.36
N GLY A 106 -1.19 22.78 -10.94
CA GLY A 106 -1.44 23.94 -11.80
C GLY A 106 -0.17 24.71 -12.15
N SER A 107 0.79 24.76 -11.21
CA SER A 107 2.09 25.38 -11.44
C SER A 107 2.95 24.56 -12.42
N GLU A 108 2.93 23.23 -12.31
CA GLU A 108 3.69 22.34 -13.18
C GLU A 108 3.15 22.35 -14.61
N LEU A 109 1.83 22.43 -14.81
CA LEU A 109 1.25 22.59 -16.15
C LEU A 109 1.78 23.84 -16.86
N LYS A 110 1.87 24.97 -16.17
CA LYS A 110 2.43 26.21 -16.73
C LYS A 110 3.92 26.07 -17.06
N LYS A 111 4.68 25.28 -16.29
CA LYS A 111 6.09 25.01 -16.60
C LYS A 111 6.24 24.17 -17.86
N VAL A 112 5.36 23.19 -18.09
CA VAL A 112 5.37 22.42 -19.34
C VAL A 112 5.12 23.33 -20.54
N GLU A 113 4.20 24.29 -20.43
CA GLU A 113 3.92 25.26 -21.49
C GLU A 113 5.08 26.24 -21.73
N ALA A 114 5.76 26.68 -20.66
CA ALA A 114 6.83 27.66 -20.75
C ALA A 114 8.20 27.06 -21.12
N HIS A 115 8.55 25.90 -20.57
CA HIS A 115 9.86 25.25 -20.69
C HIS A 115 9.70 23.72 -20.79
N PRO A 116 9.20 23.18 -21.92
CA PRO A 116 8.94 21.75 -22.08
C PRO A 116 10.18 20.87 -21.88
N SER A 117 11.37 21.38 -22.27
CA SER A 117 12.65 20.68 -22.15
C SER A 117 13.08 20.33 -20.71
N GLU A 118 12.55 21.03 -19.70
CA GLU A 118 12.87 20.73 -18.29
C GLU A 118 12.14 19.47 -17.81
N VAL A 119 10.93 19.25 -18.30
CA VAL A 119 10.02 18.17 -17.88
C VAL A 119 10.16 16.95 -18.80
N GLU A 120 10.44 17.16 -20.08
CA GLU A 120 10.57 16.07 -21.05
C GLU A 120 11.77 15.17 -20.74
N ARG A 121 11.54 13.86 -20.86
CA ARG A 121 12.56 12.83 -20.74
C ARG A 121 12.37 11.78 -21.81
N ASP A 122 13.47 11.40 -22.42
CA ASP A 122 13.51 10.37 -23.43
C ASP A 122 13.57 8.98 -22.78
N TYR A 123 12.77 8.07 -23.32
CA TYR A 123 12.71 6.68 -22.92
C TYR A 123 12.96 5.80 -24.14
N ARG A 124 13.92 4.88 -24.03
CA ARG A 124 14.21 3.91 -25.09
C ARG A 124 13.31 2.68 -24.92
N LEU A 125 12.49 2.42 -25.91
CA LEU A 125 11.67 1.23 -26.01
C LEU A 125 12.56 0.00 -26.35
N PRO A 126 12.07 -1.23 -26.12
CA PRO A 126 12.83 -2.46 -26.42
C PRO A 126 13.14 -2.66 -27.92
N ASP A 127 12.48 -1.93 -28.81
CA ASP A 127 12.68 -1.90 -30.26
C ASP A 127 13.69 -0.83 -30.71
N ASP A 128 14.37 -0.18 -29.76
CA ASP A 128 15.27 0.96 -29.95
C ASP A 128 14.61 2.26 -30.41
N GLU A 129 13.28 2.33 -30.46
CA GLU A 129 12.57 3.59 -30.66
C GLU A 129 12.66 4.46 -29.39
N VAL A 130 12.92 5.75 -29.57
CA VAL A 130 12.98 6.71 -28.47
C VAL A 130 11.67 7.48 -28.41
N ILE A 131 10.96 7.36 -27.28
CA ILE A 131 9.75 8.12 -27.01
C ILE A 131 10.03 9.22 -26.00
N THR A 132 9.50 10.41 -26.23
CA THR A 132 9.61 11.53 -25.30
C THR A 132 8.39 11.58 -24.38
N VAL A 133 8.63 11.48 -23.08
CA VAL A 133 7.59 11.52 -22.03
C VAL A 133 7.64 12.90 -21.35
N GLY A 134 6.53 13.63 -21.40
CA GLY A 134 6.42 15.00 -20.89
C GLY A 134 5.47 15.08 -19.71
N ALA A 135 4.30 15.71 -19.92
CA ALA A 135 3.30 15.94 -18.87
C ALA A 135 2.74 14.64 -18.24
N GLU A 136 2.82 13.51 -18.94
CA GLU A 136 2.37 12.19 -18.45
C GLU A 136 3.04 11.81 -17.12
N ARG A 137 4.28 12.29 -16.91
CA ARG A 137 5.12 11.96 -15.77
C ARG A 137 4.47 12.35 -14.45
N PHE A 138 3.82 13.51 -14.37
CA PHE A 138 3.15 13.97 -13.17
C PHE A 138 1.62 13.81 -13.22
N GLN A 139 1.02 13.82 -14.41
CA GLN A 139 -0.41 13.53 -14.59
C GLN A 139 -0.79 12.14 -14.08
N CYS A 140 0.07 11.14 -14.29
CA CYS A 140 -0.17 9.79 -13.77
C CYS A 140 -0.27 9.77 -12.24
N ALA A 141 0.63 10.48 -11.55
CA ALA A 141 0.67 10.46 -10.10
C ALA A 141 -0.42 11.34 -9.46
N GLU A 142 -0.91 12.35 -10.18
CA GLU A 142 -2.02 13.20 -9.75
C GLU A 142 -3.30 12.39 -9.52
N LEU A 143 -3.48 11.25 -10.20
CA LEU A 143 -4.64 10.37 -10.01
C LEU A 143 -4.78 9.84 -8.57
N LEU A 144 -3.69 9.79 -7.78
CA LEU A 144 -3.75 9.47 -6.35
C LEU A 144 -4.41 10.58 -5.52
N PHE A 145 -4.29 11.83 -5.96
CA PHE A 145 -4.83 13.02 -5.30
C PHE A 145 -6.20 13.42 -5.87
N ASP A 146 -6.41 13.25 -7.17
CA ASP A 146 -7.71 13.45 -7.82
C ASP A 146 -8.13 12.24 -8.67
N PRO A 147 -8.83 11.26 -8.06
CA PRO A 147 -9.37 10.10 -8.76
C PRO A 147 -10.41 10.43 -9.85
N SER A 148 -10.96 11.66 -9.83
CA SER A 148 -12.00 12.11 -10.76
C SER A 148 -11.54 12.08 -12.21
N ALA A 149 -10.23 12.23 -12.46
CA ALA A 149 -9.63 12.14 -13.79
C ALA A 149 -9.87 10.78 -14.47
N MET A 150 -10.05 9.70 -13.70
CA MET A 150 -10.40 8.37 -14.21
C MET A 150 -11.91 8.08 -14.17
N GLY A 151 -12.73 9.06 -13.77
CA GLY A 151 -14.19 8.93 -13.60
C GLY A 151 -14.59 8.26 -12.28
N LEU A 152 -13.66 8.11 -11.33
CA LEU A 152 -13.96 7.56 -10.01
C LEU A 152 -14.54 8.66 -9.11
N LYS A 153 -15.70 8.39 -8.47
CA LYS A 153 -16.34 9.30 -7.52
C LYS A 153 -15.77 9.19 -6.10
N GLN A 154 -14.47 8.91 -5.98
CA GLN A 154 -13.78 8.74 -4.70
C GLN A 154 -12.85 9.94 -4.45
N GLU A 155 -12.67 10.27 -3.18
CA GLU A 155 -11.75 11.30 -2.71
C GLU A 155 -10.29 10.82 -2.86
N GLY A 156 -9.35 11.77 -2.97
CA GLY A 156 -7.92 11.44 -3.04
C GLY A 156 -7.33 10.92 -1.73
N ILE A 157 -6.10 10.41 -1.79
CA ILE A 157 -5.42 9.86 -0.60
C ILE A 157 -5.30 10.85 0.56
N HIS A 158 -5.16 12.14 0.27
CA HIS A 158 -5.01 13.20 1.26
C HIS A 158 -6.32 13.47 2.03
N GLN A 159 -7.44 13.60 1.30
CA GLN A 159 -8.78 13.74 1.87
C GLN A 159 -9.20 12.49 2.64
N LEU A 160 -8.92 11.29 2.12
CA LEU A 160 -9.21 10.03 2.81
C LEU A 160 -8.40 9.88 4.09
N THR A 161 -7.15 10.33 4.10
CA THR A 161 -6.31 10.35 5.31
C THR A 161 -6.91 11.29 6.36
N PHE A 162 -7.27 12.51 5.97
CA PHE A 162 -7.95 13.46 6.86
C PHE A 162 -9.26 12.88 7.42
N ARG A 163 -10.09 12.29 6.56
CA ARG A 163 -11.36 11.65 6.95
C ARG A 163 -11.16 10.49 7.92
N SER A 164 -10.14 9.66 7.69
CA SER A 164 -9.77 8.55 8.57
C SER A 164 -9.34 9.05 9.96
N ILE A 165 -8.55 10.12 10.02
CA ILE A 165 -8.14 10.74 11.29
C ILE A 165 -9.35 11.39 11.99
N MET A 166 -10.23 12.06 11.24
CA MET A 166 -11.43 12.69 11.80
C MET A 166 -12.49 11.68 12.28
N ALA A 167 -12.54 10.49 11.69
CA ALA A 167 -13.37 9.39 12.17
C ALA A 167 -12.85 8.78 13.49
N SER A 168 -11.59 9.01 13.82
CA SER A 168 -10.97 8.57 15.07
C SER A 168 -11.33 9.50 16.24
N GLU A 169 -11.18 9.00 17.47
CA GLU A 169 -11.43 9.76 18.71
C GLU A 169 -10.54 11.00 18.80
N VAL A 170 -11.02 12.08 19.43
CA VAL A 170 -10.34 13.39 19.42
C VAL A 170 -8.94 13.32 20.03
N ASP A 171 -8.79 12.56 21.12
CA ASP A 171 -7.54 12.49 21.90
C ASP A 171 -6.39 11.86 21.12
N ILE A 172 -6.69 10.92 20.23
CA ILE A 172 -5.68 10.20 19.44
C ILE A 172 -5.31 10.90 18.13
N ARG A 173 -6.11 11.89 17.67
CA ARG A 173 -5.88 12.55 16.36
C ARG A 173 -4.51 13.20 16.28
N LYS A 174 -4.06 13.82 17.36
CA LYS A 174 -2.75 14.47 17.41
C LYS A 174 -1.62 13.47 17.14
N ASP A 175 -1.69 12.29 17.71
CA ASP A 175 -0.69 11.24 17.51
C ASP A 175 -0.74 10.64 16.11
N LEU A 176 -1.93 10.55 15.51
CA LEU A 176 -2.11 10.12 14.13
C LEU A 176 -1.52 11.14 13.13
N TYR A 177 -1.77 12.44 13.31
CA TYR A 177 -1.19 13.50 12.46
C TYR A 177 0.34 13.59 12.58
N ASN A 178 0.88 13.29 13.75
CA ASN A 178 2.32 13.25 13.99
C ASN A 178 3.02 12.03 13.37
N ASN A 179 2.27 11.01 12.95
CA ASN A 179 2.84 9.74 12.48
C ASN A 179 2.05 9.22 11.28
N ILE A 180 2.19 9.90 10.14
CA ILE A 180 1.59 9.47 8.87
C ILE A 180 2.64 8.67 8.10
N VAL A 181 2.49 7.36 8.04
CA VAL A 181 3.46 6.45 7.44
C VAL A 181 3.04 6.07 6.03
N MET A 182 3.92 6.31 5.06
CA MET A 182 3.71 5.91 3.67
C MET A 182 4.29 4.51 3.43
N SER A 183 3.48 3.61 2.87
CA SER A 183 3.88 2.23 2.54
C SER A 183 3.35 1.80 1.17
N GLY A 184 3.95 0.77 0.58
CA GLY A 184 3.52 0.22 -0.70
C GLY A 184 4.31 0.73 -1.90
N GLY A 185 3.88 0.30 -3.09
CA GLY A 185 4.62 0.52 -4.34
C GLY A 185 4.40 1.90 -4.95
N ASN A 186 3.16 2.40 -4.97
CA ASN A 186 2.89 3.72 -5.58
C ASN A 186 3.31 4.88 -4.67
N THR A 187 3.59 4.62 -3.39
CA THR A 187 4.18 5.64 -2.52
C THR A 187 5.68 5.84 -2.80
N MET A 188 6.28 5.11 -3.74
CA MET A 188 7.66 5.30 -4.17
C MET A 188 7.88 6.51 -5.08
N PHE A 189 6.82 7.17 -5.56
CA PHE A 189 6.97 8.37 -6.38
C PHE A 189 7.73 9.48 -5.65
N ASN A 190 8.64 10.14 -6.36
CA ASN A 190 9.38 11.27 -5.85
C ASN A 190 8.43 12.44 -5.58
N GLY A 191 8.56 13.12 -4.43
CA GLY A 191 7.71 14.27 -4.08
C GLY A 191 6.39 13.91 -3.38
N ILE A 192 6.06 12.62 -3.21
CA ILE A 192 4.76 12.23 -2.64
C ILE A 192 4.63 12.60 -1.17
N ALA A 193 5.71 12.51 -0.39
CA ALA A 193 5.67 12.80 1.04
C ALA A 193 5.47 14.29 1.28
N GLU A 194 6.15 15.12 0.50
CA GLU A 194 6.09 16.58 0.54
C GLU A 194 4.71 17.08 0.07
N ARG A 195 4.18 16.52 -1.03
CA ARG A 195 2.82 16.84 -1.50
C ARG A 195 1.78 16.42 -0.47
N MET A 196 1.88 15.21 0.08
CA MET A 196 0.96 14.73 1.12
C MET A 196 0.99 15.63 2.36
N GLN A 197 2.18 16.04 2.80
CA GLN A 197 2.33 16.93 3.96
C GLN A 197 1.71 18.31 3.70
N LYS A 198 1.89 18.87 2.50
CA LYS A 198 1.27 20.14 2.09
C LYS A 198 -0.25 20.03 2.08
N GLU A 199 -0.80 19.00 1.44
CA GLU A 199 -2.25 18.83 1.32
C GLU A 199 -2.91 18.60 2.69
N ILE A 200 -2.29 17.80 3.57
CA ILE A 200 -2.82 17.59 4.92
C ILE A 200 -2.74 18.88 5.74
N THR A 201 -1.66 19.65 5.61
CA THR A 201 -1.54 20.96 6.29
C THR A 201 -2.65 21.93 5.87
N ASN A 202 -3.09 21.87 4.61
CA ASN A 202 -4.19 22.72 4.13
C ASN A 202 -5.56 22.31 4.69
N VAL A 203 -5.76 21.02 4.98
CA VAL A 203 -7.07 20.47 5.40
C VAL A 203 -7.16 20.33 6.93
N ALA A 204 -6.03 20.12 7.61
CA ALA A 204 -5.97 19.90 9.05
C ALA A 204 -6.05 21.22 9.85
N PRO A 205 -6.47 21.17 11.13
CA PRO A 205 -6.49 22.35 11.99
C PRO A 205 -5.08 22.88 12.27
N GLU A 206 -4.89 24.20 12.23
CA GLU A 206 -3.60 24.92 12.33
C GLU A 206 -2.75 24.56 13.58
N VAL A 207 -3.36 24.04 14.64
CA VAL A 207 -2.70 23.71 15.92
C VAL A 207 -1.91 22.40 15.84
N THR A 208 -2.07 21.62 14.77
CA THR A 208 -1.55 20.25 14.70
C THR A 208 -0.21 20.17 13.97
N SER A 209 0.81 19.62 14.62
CA SER A 209 2.04 19.24 13.93
C SER A 209 1.79 18.04 13.03
N ILE A 210 2.12 18.16 11.75
CA ILE A 210 1.92 17.11 10.75
C ILE A 210 3.27 16.59 10.31
N LYS A 211 3.46 15.28 10.43
CA LYS A 211 4.69 14.62 10.00
C LYS A 211 4.36 13.40 9.16
N VAL A 212 4.80 13.46 7.91
CA VAL A 212 4.72 12.36 6.95
C VAL A 212 6.07 11.67 6.89
N VAL A 213 6.07 10.36 7.14
CA VAL A 213 7.25 9.50 7.14
C VAL A 213 7.20 8.60 5.92
N ALA A 214 8.18 8.75 5.04
CA ALA A 214 8.36 7.92 3.85
C ALA A 214 9.73 7.22 3.89
N PRO A 215 9.82 6.02 4.49
CA PRO A 215 11.07 5.27 4.55
C PRO A 215 11.58 4.94 3.15
N PRO A 216 12.92 4.88 2.91
CA PRO A 216 13.47 4.59 1.59
C PRO A 216 13.04 3.21 1.07
N ASP A 217 13.04 2.19 1.94
CA ASP A 217 12.68 0.80 1.59
C ASP A 217 11.19 0.48 1.77
N ARG A 218 10.32 1.49 1.68
CA ARG A 218 8.87 1.37 1.99
C ARG A 218 8.08 0.42 1.08
N LYS A 219 8.64 0.05 -0.07
CA LYS A 219 8.14 -1.02 -0.95
C LYS A 219 8.07 -2.38 -0.23
N TYR A 220 8.98 -2.62 0.72
CA TYR A 220 9.10 -3.87 1.46
C TYR A 220 8.73 -3.74 2.94
N SER A 221 8.29 -2.56 3.43
CA SER A 221 7.97 -2.35 4.84
C SER A 221 7.04 -3.42 5.42
N THR A 222 5.98 -3.80 4.70
CA THR A 222 5.06 -4.83 5.19
C THR A 222 5.74 -6.20 5.34
N CYS A 223 6.72 -6.51 4.49
CA CYS A 223 7.50 -7.73 4.57
C CYS A 223 8.46 -7.69 5.76
N VAL A 224 9.22 -6.59 5.89
CA VAL A 224 10.14 -6.35 7.00
C VAL A 224 9.42 -6.42 8.34
N GLY A 225 8.25 -5.78 8.45
CA GLY A 225 7.42 -5.82 9.65
C GLY A 225 6.91 -7.23 9.97
N GLY A 226 6.64 -8.04 8.94
CA GLY A 226 6.32 -9.45 9.10
C GLY A 226 7.47 -10.25 9.72
N CYS A 227 8.70 -10.03 9.24
CA CYS A 227 9.90 -10.66 9.80
C CYS A 227 10.17 -10.23 11.25
N ILE A 228 9.96 -8.95 11.56
CA ILE A 228 10.12 -8.42 12.93
C ILE A 228 9.08 -9.06 13.86
N LEU A 229 7.82 -9.10 13.44
CA LEU A 229 6.74 -9.68 14.23
C LEU A 229 6.96 -11.19 14.47
N SER A 230 7.35 -11.94 13.43
CA SER A 230 7.60 -13.38 13.54
C SER A 230 8.83 -13.73 14.36
N SER A 231 9.77 -12.79 14.54
CA SER A 231 10.96 -12.98 15.37
C SER A 231 10.76 -12.55 16.82
N SER A 232 9.57 -12.02 17.16
CA SER A 232 9.23 -11.63 18.54
C SER A 232 8.97 -12.85 19.40
N CYS A 233 9.44 -12.83 20.65
CA CYS A 233 9.20 -13.90 21.63
C CYS A 233 7.71 -14.09 21.99
N THR A 234 6.88 -13.07 21.75
CA THR A 234 5.42 -13.13 21.97
C THR A 234 4.65 -13.68 20.77
N PHE A 235 5.32 -14.01 19.67
CA PHE A 235 4.65 -14.48 18.46
C PHE A 235 3.99 -15.85 18.63
N ASP A 236 4.51 -16.66 19.56
CA ASP A 236 4.02 -18.00 19.86
C ASP A 236 2.56 -18.02 20.34
N GLU A 237 2.11 -16.91 20.93
CA GLU A 237 0.75 -16.72 21.45
C GLU A 237 -0.24 -16.24 20.37
N LEU A 238 0.26 -15.81 19.20
CA LEU A 238 -0.55 -15.18 18.14
C LEU A 238 -0.94 -16.14 17.03
N TRP A 239 -0.12 -17.15 16.71
CA TRP A 239 -0.42 -18.10 15.65
C TRP A 239 -1.53 -19.07 16.05
N ILE A 240 -2.13 -19.69 15.05
CA ILE A 240 -3.08 -20.80 15.24
C ILE A 240 -2.40 -22.08 14.83
N GLN A 241 -2.51 -23.10 15.68
CA GLN A 241 -2.03 -24.45 15.39
C GLN A 241 -3.06 -25.25 14.58
N LYS A 242 -2.57 -26.22 13.81
CA LYS A 242 -3.43 -27.10 13.03
C LYS A 242 -4.43 -27.89 13.90
N SER A 243 -4.02 -28.34 15.08
CA SER A 243 -4.90 -29.03 16.05
C SER A 243 -6.11 -28.16 16.44
N GLU A 244 -5.87 -26.89 16.75
CA GLU A 244 -6.94 -25.93 17.09
C GLU A 244 -7.88 -25.70 15.90
N TYR A 245 -7.33 -25.65 14.68
CA TYR A 245 -8.12 -25.52 13.45
C TYR A 245 -9.01 -26.74 13.20
N ASP A 246 -8.48 -27.96 13.37
CA ASP A 246 -9.23 -29.21 13.15
C ASP A 246 -10.37 -29.38 14.18
N GLU A 247 -10.20 -28.85 15.39
CA GLU A 247 -11.22 -28.89 16.45
C GLU A 247 -12.31 -27.81 16.30
N THR A 248 -11.93 -26.58 15.96
CA THR A 248 -12.86 -25.42 15.94
C THR A 248 -13.45 -25.12 14.57
N GLY A 249 -12.83 -25.62 13.50
CA GLY A 249 -13.23 -25.42 12.13
C GLY A 249 -12.95 -24.00 11.58
N PRO A 250 -12.97 -23.84 10.25
CA PRO A 250 -12.35 -22.70 9.56
C PRO A 250 -12.91 -21.31 9.91
N LEU A 251 -14.21 -21.21 10.20
CA LEU A 251 -14.86 -19.93 10.49
C LEU A 251 -14.50 -19.37 11.87
N GLN A 252 -14.45 -20.24 12.87
CA GLN A 252 -14.15 -19.85 14.25
C GLN A 252 -12.66 -19.52 14.39
N THR A 253 -11.80 -20.30 13.75
CA THR A 253 -10.36 -20.06 13.68
C THR A 253 -10.03 -18.71 13.04
N LEU A 254 -10.71 -18.37 11.94
CA LEU A 254 -10.55 -17.05 11.32
C LEU A 254 -11.01 -15.93 12.26
N SER A 255 -12.13 -16.13 12.97
CA SER A 255 -12.58 -15.18 13.99
C SER A 255 -11.56 -15.01 15.11
N ASN A 256 -10.85 -16.06 15.54
CA ASN A 256 -9.82 -15.98 16.58
C ASN A 256 -8.57 -15.22 16.12
N CYS A 257 -8.10 -15.44 14.87
CA CYS A 257 -7.05 -14.61 14.26
C CYS A 257 -7.42 -13.12 14.26
N PHE A 258 -8.70 -12.79 14.03
CA PHE A 258 -9.17 -11.41 14.04
C PHE A 258 -9.56 -10.92 15.43
N ASN A 259 -9.93 -11.78 16.38
CA ASN A 259 -10.36 -11.39 17.73
C ASN A 259 -9.19 -11.02 18.66
N PHE A 260 -7.96 -11.48 18.37
CA PHE A 260 -6.75 -10.89 18.97
C PHE A 260 -6.63 -9.38 18.66
N PHE A 261 -7.31 -8.92 17.61
CA PHE A 261 -7.65 -7.52 17.38
C PHE A 261 -9.14 -7.30 17.69
N LYS A 262 -9.56 -7.11 18.95
CA LYS A 262 -10.98 -6.93 19.38
C LYS A 262 -11.89 -6.18 18.37
N VAL A 263 -12.42 -6.87 17.35
CA VAL A 263 -13.26 -6.28 16.30
C VAL A 263 -14.16 -7.36 15.71
N LYS A 264 -15.47 -7.22 15.95
CA LYS A 264 -16.51 -7.89 15.19
C LYS A 264 -16.54 -7.33 13.76
N PHE A 265 -15.99 -8.04 12.78
CA PHE A 265 -16.14 -7.69 11.37
C PHE A 265 -17.35 -8.39 10.73
N LYS A 266 -18.35 -7.62 10.31
CA LYS A 266 -19.38 -8.08 9.35
C LYS A 266 -18.84 -7.86 7.93
N ARG A 267 -18.44 -8.96 7.27
CA ARG A 267 -18.23 -9.14 5.82
C ARG A 267 -17.34 -8.08 5.12
N ILE A 268 -16.05 -8.42 4.89
CA ILE A 268 -15.17 -7.70 3.97
C ILE A 268 -14.61 -8.68 2.93
N LEU A 269 -14.70 -8.30 1.65
CA LEU A 269 -14.10 -8.99 0.51
C LEU A 269 -12.56 -8.88 0.58
N LEU A 270 -11.92 -10.02 0.81
CA LEU A 270 -10.49 -10.18 1.07
C LEU A 270 -9.69 -10.27 -0.22
N THR A 271 -9.07 -9.18 -0.67
CA THR A 271 -8.32 -9.19 -1.95
C THR A 271 -6.81 -8.97 -1.84
N SER A 272 -6.26 -8.66 -0.66
CA SER A 272 -4.82 -8.39 -0.48
C SER A 272 -4.37 -8.70 0.96
N LYS A 273 -3.80 -9.88 1.24
CA LYS A 273 -3.23 -10.22 2.55
C LYS A 273 -1.80 -10.74 2.40
N ILE A 274 -0.96 -10.45 3.40
CA ILE A 274 0.33 -11.08 3.58
C ILE A 274 0.16 -12.24 4.56
N VAL A 275 0.68 -13.40 4.19
CA VAL A 275 0.67 -14.61 5.01
C VAL A 275 2.08 -14.89 5.50
N ILE A 276 2.20 -15.11 6.81
CA ILE A 276 3.43 -15.61 7.44
C ILE A 276 3.19 -17.10 7.75
N TYR A 277 4.07 -17.97 7.26
CA TYR A 277 3.99 -19.42 7.46
C TYR A 277 5.34 -19.98 7.93
N CYS A 278 5.36 -20.83 8.95
CA CYS A 278 6.54 -21.57 9.38
C CYS A 278 6.52 -23.00 8.82
N HIS A 279 7.51 -23.36 8.00
CA HIS A 279 7.76 -24.74 7.65
C HIS A 279 8.90 -25.28 8.52
N GLU A 280 8.63 -26.34 9.26
CA GLU A 280 9.63 -27.07 10.02
C GLU A 280 10.18 -28.20 9.15
N LYS A 281 11.48 -28.19 8.83
CA LYS A 281 12.15 -29.30 8.15
C LYS A 281 13.56 -29.43 8.72
N ASN A 282 13.83 -30.53 9.43
CA ASN A 282 15.10 -30.86 10.11
C ASN A 282 15.50 -29.88 11.25
N ASP A 283 14.67 -29.74 12.29
CA ASP A 283 14.98 -28.95 13.51
C ASP A 283 15.43 -27.50 13.28
N ARG A 284 15.07 -26.93 12.12
CA ARG A 284 15.25 -25.52 11.80
C ARG A 284 13.92 -24.96 11.34
N GLU A 285 13.35 -24.07 12.14
CA GLU A 285 12.17 -23.30 11.77
C GLU A 285 12.52 -22.34 10.63
N LYS A 286 11.78 -22.41 9.52
CA LYS A 286 11.92 -21.46 8.40
C LYS A 286 10.61 -20.72 8.18
N TRP A 287 10.72 -19.39 8.22
CA TRP A 287 9.59 -18.48 8.03
C TRP A 287 9.48 -18.03 6.57
N TYR A 288 8.29 -18.16 6.00
CA TYR A 288 7.97 -17.80 4.63
C TYR A 288 6.91 -16.70 4.60
N LEU A 289 7.16 -15.66 3.79
CA LEU A 289 6.22 -14.58 3.57
C LEU A 289 5.56 -14.70 2.19
N PHE A 290 4.24 -14.79 2.14
CA PHE A 290 3.48 -14.86 0.89
C PHE A 290 2.61 -13.62 0.70
N ARG A 291 2.71 -12.97 -0.47
CA ARG A 291 1.77 -11.95 -0.94
C ARG A 291 0.95 -12.51 -2.10
N THR A 292 -0.35 -12.73 -1.92
CA THR A 292 -1.19 -13.27 -3.00
C THR A 292 -1.58 -12.18 -3.99
N LYS A 293 -0.99 -12.20 -5.19
CA LYS A 293 -1.69 -11.89 -6.46
C LYS A 293 -1.01 -12.37 -7.75
N ARG A 294 0.28 -12.72 -7.77
CA ARG A 294 0.93 -13.46 -8.87
C ARG A 294 2.10 -14.31 -8.34
N LYS A 295 2.23 -15.55 -8.83
CA LYS A 295 3.30 -16.50 -8.51
C LYS A 295 4.68 -15.88 -8.77
N LYS A 296 5.41 -15.50 -7.72
CA LYS A 296 6.89 -15.41 -7.68
C LYS A 296 7.34 -15.36 -6.21
N TRP A 297 8.38 -16.13 -5.90
CA TRP A 297 8.92 -16.40 -4.57
C TRP A 297 9.88 -15.31 -4.08
N PHE A 298 10.04 -15.20 -2.75
CA PHE A 298 11.31 -14.83 -2.14
C PHE A 298 11.66 -15.87 -1.07
N TYR A 299 12.84 -16.47 -1.22
CA TYR A 299 13.50 -17.24 -0.17
C TYR A 299 14.14 -16.22 0.78
N ILE A 300 13.91 -16.38 2.09
CA ILE A 300 14.76 -15.77 3.11
C ILE A 300 15.64 -16.92 3.61
N TYR A 301 16.97 -16.73 3.53
CA TYR A 301 17.97 -17.70 3.99
C TYR A 301 17.92 -17.86 5.51
#